data_AF-A0A6P6U5S6-F1
#
_entry.id   AF-A0A6P6U5S6-F1
#
_cell.length_a   1.000
_cell.length_b   1.000
_cell.length_c   1.000
_cell.angle_alpha   90.00
_cell.angle_beta   90.00
_cell.angle_gamma   90.00
#
_symmetry.space_group_name_H-M   'P 1'
#
loop_
_entity.id
_entity.type
_entity.pdbx_description
1 polymer ?
#
loop_
_entity_poly.entity_id
_entity_poly.type
_entity_poly.pdbx_seq_one_letter_code
_entity_poly.pdbx_strand_id
1 'polypeptide(L)'
;MATTLLKTSLFQAFPFTNKTFSIFLSPCRRRTRSIDLKASLMEGSSEVKENEEGSRGGKKKIFVAGATGSTGKRIVKQLLARGFAVKAGVRDIDKAKTTFSANPDLQFINADVTEGSAKLADAIGDDSDAVICATGFPRSWDLLAPWKVDNFGTVNLVEACRKRGVDRFILISSILVNGAAMGQLLNPAYIILNALGLVLIAKLQAEQYIRKSGINYTIIRPGGLRNDPPSGNIVMEPEDTLYEGSISRDQVAQVAVEALLHPESNYKVVEIVARAEAAKRTFEELFGSIKQR
;
A
#
# COMPACT_ATOMS: atom_id res chain seq x y z
N MET A 1 -48.46 48.13 -19.06
CA MET A 1 -47.02 48.40 -18.86
C MET A 1 -46.25 47.51 -19.81
N ALA A 2 -45.69 48.10 -20.86
CA ALA A 2 -44.98 47.43 -21.94
C ALA A 2 -43.54 47.92 -21.94
N THR A 3 -42.56 47.01 -21.98
CA THR A 3 -41.15 47.25 -22.34
C THR A 3 -40.40 45.91 -22.19
N THR A 4 -39.45 45.44 -22.99
CA THR A 4 -38.98 45.72 -24.36
C THR A 4 -38.01 44.58 -24.70
N LEU A 5 -38.12 44.05 -25.92
CA LEU A 5 -37.15 43.19 -26.60
C LEU A 5 -35.78 43.88 -26.74
N LEU A 6 -34.68 43.15 -26.54
CA LEU A 6 -33.40 43.46 -27.19
C LEU A 6 -32.63 42.17 -27.50
N LYS A 7 -32.68 41.80 -28.78
CA LYS A 7 -31.66 41.00 -29.48
C LYS A 7 -30.48 41.91 -29.77
N THR A 8 -29.26 41.41 -29.59
CA THR A 8 -28.10 41.81 -30.41
C THR A 8 -27.10 40.66 -30.46
N SER A 9 -26.85 40.17 -31.67
CA SER A 9 -25.72 39.31 -32.00
C SER A 9 -24.46 40.16 -32.15
N LEU A 10 -23.30 39.62 -31.75
CA LEU A 10 -22.04 39.93 -32.42
C LEU A 10 -21.14 38.70 -32.39
N PHE A 11 -20.92 38.17 -33.59
CA PHE A 11 -19.86 37.26 -33.95
C PHE A 11 -18.50 37.86 -33.59
N GLN A 12 -17.60 37.05 -33.03
CA GLN A 12 -16.19 37.08 -33.42
C GLN A 12 -15.55 35.72 -33.15
N ALA A 13 -15.25 35.04 -34.25
CA ALA A 13 -14.46 33.81 -34.30
C ALA A 13 -12.98 34.17 -34.08
N PHE A 14 -12.30 33.43 -33.19
CA PHE A 14 -10.85 33.47 -33.06
C PHE A 14 -10.20 32.30 -33.83
N PRO A 15 -9.09 32.52 -34.54
CA PRO A 15 -8.55 31.57 -35.50
C PRO A 15 -7.70 30.47 -34.84
N PHE A 16 -7.70 29.34 -35.53
CA PHE A 16 -6.78 28.21 -35.45
C PHE A 16 -5.30 28.65 -35.42
N THR A 17 -4.52 28.07 -34.50
CA THR A 17 -3.10 27.78 -34.75
C THR A 17 -2.76 26.38 -34.25
N ASN A 18 -2.67 25.43 -35.19
CA ASN A 18 -2.00 24.16 -35.00
C ASN A 18 -0.49 24.42 -34.85
N LYS A 19 0.07 24.16 -33.67
CA LYS A 19 1.52 23.99 -33.49
C LYS A 19 1.82 22.51 -33.32
N THR A 20 2.20 21.90 -34.44
CA THR A 20 2.93 20.63 -34.53
C THR A 20 4.24 20.78 -33.77
N PHE A 21 4.35 20.14 -32.60
CA PHE A 21 5.62 19.97 -31.91
C PHE A 21 6.26 18.67 -32.40
N SER A 22 7.23 18.82 -33.31
CA SER A 22 8.15 17.75 -33.69
C SER A 22 9.08 17.47 -32.51
N ILE A 23 8.90 16.32 -31.86
CA ILE A 23 9.89 15.78 -30.93
C ILE A 23 10.81 14.88 -31.75
N PHE A 24 12.03 15.37 -31.94
CA PHE A 24 13.16 14.63 -32.48
C PHE A 24 13.39 13.34 -31.67
N LEU A 25 13.15 12.19 -32.30
CA LEU A 25 13.71 10.93 -31.83
C LEU A 25 15.20 10.91 -32.16
N SER A 26 16.03 11.08 -31.14
CA SER A 26 17.45 10.73 -31.21
C SER A 26 17.60 9.20 -31.25
N PRO A 27 18.27 8.61 -32.25
CA PRO A 27 18.52 7.18 -32.25
C PRO A 27 19.58 6.85 -31.20
N CYS A 28 19.19 6.14 -30.15
CA CYS A 28 20.12 5.56 -29.19
C CYS A 28 20.94 4.48 -29.89
N ARG A 29 22.20 4.81 -30.19
CA ARG A 29 23.17 3.98 -30.88
C ARG A 29 23.49 2.74 -30.03
N ARG A 30 22.81 1.61 -30.30
CA ARG A 30 23.17 0.30 -29.74
C ARG A 30 24.61 -0.02 -30.16
N ARG A 31 25.51 -0.03 -29.17
CA ARG A 31 26.90 -0.45 -29.35
C ARG A 31 26.93 -1.97 -29.37
N THR A 32 26.77 -2.57 -30.55
CA THR A 32 27.09 -3.99 -30.75
C THR A 32 28.60 -4.15 -30.61
N ARG A 33 29.05 -4.80 -29.54
CA ARG A 33 30.43 -5.31 -29.47
C ARG A 33 30.43 -6.66 -30.19
N SER A 34 31.08 -6.69 -31.34
CA SER A 34 31.51 -7.91 -32.01
C SER A 34 32.50 -8.66 -31.11
N ILE A 35 32.26 -9.95 -30.89
CA ILE A 35 33.17 -10.84 -30.18
C ILE A 35 33.78 -11.76 -31.24
N ASP A 36 35.08 -11.62 -31.46
CA ASP A 36 35.86 -12.50 -32.34
C ASP A 36 35.89 -13.92 -31.76
N LEU A 37 35.42 -14.90 -32.54
CA LEU A 37 35.63 -16.32 -32.24
C LEU A 37 37.07 -16.70 -32.62
N LYS A 38 37.90 -17.00 -31.62
CA LYS A 38 39.06 -17.87 -31.79
C LYS A 38 38.74 -19.24 -31.17
N ALA A 39 38.58 -20.23 -32.04
CA ALA A 39 38.45 -21.63 -31.67
C ALA A 39 39.83 -22.20 -31.31
N SER A 40 39.94 -22.79 -30.13
CA SER A 40 41.06 -23.61 -29.69
C SER A 40 40.48 -24.75 -28.87
N LEU A 41 40.63 -25.98 -29.37
CA LEU A 41 40.26 -27.21 -28.69
C LEU A 41 41.10 -27.39 -27.41
N MET A 42 40.46 -27.75 -26.30
CA MET A 42 41.02 -28.71 -25.33
C MET A 42 39.93 -29.25 -24.40
N GLU A 43 40.07 -30.53 -24.10
CA GLU A 43 39.22 -31.38 -23.27
C GLU A 43 39.17 -30.92 -21.81
N GLY A 44 38.03 -31.13 -21.17
CA GLY A 44 37.88 -30.85 -19.74
C GLY A 44 36.51 -31.27 -19.23
N SER A 45 36.54 -32.29 -18.37
CA SER A 45 35.47 -32.81 -17.51
C SER A 45 34.38 -31.80 -17.13
N SER A 46 33.14 -32.20 -17.37
CA SER A 46 31.91 -31.51 -16.98
C SER A 46 31.74 -31.46 -15.47
N GLU A 47 32.17 -30.36 -14.86
CA GLU A 47 31.58 -29.86 -13.61
C GLU A 47 30.59 -28.76 -13.98
N VAL A 48 29.31 -29.04 -13.78
CA VAL A 48 28.24 -28.04 -13.87
C VAL A 48 28.41 -27.10 -12.67
N LYS A 49 29.14 -26.00 -12.88
CA LYS A 49 29.06 -24.83 -12.02
C LYS A 49 27.80 -24.07 -12.42
N GLU A 50 26.78 -24.15 -11.59
CA GLU A 50 25.67 -23.19 -11.65
C GLU A 50 26.27 -21.79 -11.57
N ASN A 51 26.11 -21.03 -12.64
CA ASN A 51 26.45 -19.61 -12.67
C ASN A 51 25.46 -18.90 -11.74
N GLU A 52 25.90 -18.61 -10.52
CA GLU A 52 25.33 -17.52 -9.73
C GLU A 52 25.59 -16.22 -10.51
N GLU A 53 24.62 -15.82 -11.32
CA GLU A 53 24.56 -14.45 -11.82
C GLU A 53 24.42 -13.51 -10.61
N GLY A 54 25.53 -12.85 -10.28
CA GLY A 54 25.63 -11.91 -9.18
C GLY A 54 24.65 -10.75 -9.32
N SER A 55 23.53 -10.85 -8.62
CA SER A 55 22.83 -9.68 -8.11
C SER A 55 23.65 -9.11 -6.97
N ARG A 56 23.95 -7.81 -6.99
CA ARG A 56 24.34 -7.05 -5.79
C ARG A 56 23.14 -6.96 -4.83
N GLY A 57 22.63 -8.11 -4.38
CA GLY A 57 21.28 -8.27 -3.87
C GLY A 57 21.20 -8.05 -2.37
N GLY A 58 21.16 -6.78 -1.94
CA GLY A 58 20.72 -6.46 -0.58
C GLY A 58 19.30 -6.98 -0.33
N LYS A 59 18.98 -7.34 0.92
CA LYS A 59 17.60 -7.70 1.31
C LYS A 59 16.67 -6.53 0.99
N LYS A 60 15.51 -6.82 0.39
CA LYS A 60 14.45 -5.82 0.18
C LYS A 60 14.07 -5.20 1.52
N LYS A 61 13.99 -3.88 1.57
CA LYS A 61 13.76 -3.11 2.79
C LYS A 61 12.39 -2.45 2.77
N ILE A 62 11.61 -2.72 3.81
CA ILE A 62 10.22 -2.30 3.91
C ILE A 62 10.07 -1.31 5.06
N PHE A 63 9.54 -0.13 4.77
CA PHE A 63 9.18 0.83 5.80
C PHE A 63 7.76 0.53 6.31
N VAL A 64 7.61 0.34 7.62
CA VAL A 64 6.33 0.01 8.26
C VAL A 64 5.92 1.17 9.16
N ALA A 65 4.92 1.94 8.72
CA ALA A 65 4.30 2.97 9.55
C ALA A 65 3.32 2.32 10.54
N GLY A 66 3.39 2.71 11.82
CA GLY A 66 2.58 2.09 12.87
C GLY A 66 3.15 0.75 13.35
N ALA A 67 4.46 0.55 13.23
CA ALA A 67 5.13 -0.72 13.54
C ALA A 67 4.86 -1.24 14.96
N THR A 68 4.69 -0.37 15.97
CA THR A 68 4.40 -0.78 17.35
C THR A 68 2.91 -1.00 17.64
N GLY A 69 2.02 -0.85 16.65
CA GLY A 69 0.59 -1.17 16.78
C GLY A 69 0.32 -2.67 16.80
N SER A 70 -0.88 -3.09 17.21
CA SER A 70 -1.23 -4.52 17.35
C SER A 70 -1.07 -5.31 16.05
N THR A 71 -1.43 -4.73 14.91
CA THR A 71 -1.22 -5.33 13.59
C THR A 71 0.21 -5.09 13.09
N GLY A 72 0.74 -3.88 13.27
CA GLY A 72 2.11 -3.52 12.85
C GLY A 72 3.19 -4.45 13.41
N LYS A 73 3.12 -4.83 14.70
CA LYS A 73 4.08 -5.74 15.32
C LYS A 73 4.12 -7.11 14.62
N ARG A 74 2.96 -7.58 14.17
CA ARG A 74 2.80 -8.86 13.46
C ARG A 74 3.34 -8.77 12.04
N ILE A 75 3.10 -7.65 11.35
CA ILE A 75 3.68 -7.35 10.04
C ILE A 75 5.21 -7.37 10.13
N VAL A 76 5.80 -6.62 11.07
CA VAL A 76 7.26 -6.58 11.27
C VAL A 76 7.82 -7.98 11.52
N LYS A 77 7.19 -8.76 12.41
CA LYS A 77 7.62 -10.13 12.71
C LYS A 77 7.59 -11.03 11.47
N GLN A 78 6.53 -10.96 10.66
CA GLN A 78 6.39 -11.78 9.47
C GLN A 78 7.33 -11.34 8.33
N LEU A 79 7.57 -10.04 8.17
CA LEU A 79 8.56 -9.51 7.22
C LEU A 79 9.97 -10.05 7.54
N LEU A 80 10.40 -9.93 8.80
CA LEU A 80 11.71 -10.44 9.23
C LEU A 80 11.81 -11.96 9.04
N ALA A 81 10.74 -12.71 9.36
CA ALA A 81 10.70 -14.16 9.14
C ALA A 81 10.76 -14.56 7.64
N ARG A 82 10.33 -13.66 6.74
CA ARG A 82 10.42 -13.84 5.28
C ARG A 82 11.72 -13.29 4.68
N GLY A 83 12.67 -12.85 5.51
CA GLY A 83 13.99 -12.40 5.08
C GLY A 83 14.05 -10.95 4.58
N PHE A 84 13.01 -10.14 4.81
CA PHE A 84 13.05 -8.70 4.53
C PHE A 84 13.82 -7.94 5.60
N ALA A 85 14.45 -6.84 5.20
CA ALA A 85 14.86 -5.79 6.13
C ALA A 85 13.68 -4.87 6.43
N VAL A 86 13.59 -4.34 7.64
CA VAL A 86 12.46 -3.53 8.11
C VAL A 86 12.93 -2.23 8.72
N LYS A 87 12.41 -1.11 8.21
CA LYS A 87 12.42 0.18 8.89
C LYS A 87 11.11 0.37 9.64
N ALA A 88 11.12 0.13 10.94
CA ALA A 88 9.97 0.31 11.80
C ALA A 88 9.79 1.80 12.14
N GLY A 89 8.84 2.44 11.48
CA GLY A 89 8.41 3.82 11.76
C GLY A 89 7.62 3.89 13.06
N VAL A 90 8.19 4.54 14.07
CA VAL A 90 7.65 4.62 15.44
C VAL A 90 7.76 6.03 15.99
N ARG A 91 6.82 6.41 16.84
CA ARG A 91 6.88 7.71 17.55
C ARG A 91 7.79 7.66 18.78
N ASP A 92 7.92 6.48 19.38
CA ASP A 92 8.71 6.22 20.58
C ASP A 92 9.63 5.02 20.30
N ILE A 93 10.94 5.32 20.18
CA ILE A 93 11.97 4.35 19.86
C ILE A 93 12.23 3.41 21.05
N ASP A 94 12.16 3.90 22.29
CA ASP A 94 12.47 3.09 23.47
C ASP A 94 11.34 2.08 23.73
N LYS A 95 10.09 2.47 23.52
CA LYS A 95 8.95 1.55 23.46
C LYS A 95 9.09 0.51 22.34
N ALA A 96 9.71 0.89 21.21
CA ALA A 96 9.94 -0.05 20.12
C ALA A 96 11.02 -1.09 20.49
N LYS A 97 12.11 -0.67 21.12
CA LYS A 97 13.18 -1.56 21.63
C LYS A 97 12.68 -2.56 22.67
N THR A 98 11.70 -2.19 23.50
CA THR A 98 11.08 -3.13 24.46
C THR A 98 10.06 -4.06 23.80
N THR A 99 9.48 -3.64 22.67
CA THR A 99 8.48 -4.42 21.93
C THR A 99 9.11 -5.52 21.06
N PHE A 100 10.27 -5.24 20.46
CA PHE A 100 10.91 -6.14 19.50
C PHE A 100 12.25 -6.62 20.02
N SER A 101 12.54 -7.90 19.81
CA SER A 101 13.88 -8.45 20.05
C SER A 101 14.89 -7.82 19.09
N ALA A 102 16.15 -7.70 19.54
CA ALA A 102 17.23 -7.24 18.69
C ALA A 102 17.34 -8.12 17.43
N ASN A 103 17.37 -7.49 16.26
CA ASN A 103 17.50 -8.15 14.97
C ASN A 103 18.30 -7.23 14.04
N PRO A 104 19.36 -7.72 13.37
CA PRO A 104 20.21 -6.89 12.50
C PRO A 104 19.46 -6.30 11.30
N ASP A 105 18.37 -6.95 10.88
CA ASP A 105 17.53 -6.51 9.77
C ASP A 105 16.40 -5.56 10.22
N LEU A 106 16.32 -5.21 11.51
CA LEU A 106 15.30 -4.31 12.07
C LEU A 106 15.92 -2.98 12.51
N GLN A 107 15.46 -1.89 11.92
CA GLN A 107 15.85 -0.53 12.28
C GLN A 107 14.64 0.25 12.82
N PHE A 108 14.81 0.97 13.93
CA PHE A 108 13.78 1.88 14.45
C PHE A 108 14.01 3.29 13.93
N ILE A 109 13.01 3.86 13.27
CA ILE A 109 13.07 5.20 12.71
C ILE A 109 11.99 6.05 13.38
N ASN A 110 12.34 7.24 13.83
CA ASN A 110 11.34 8.17 14.34
C ASN A 110 10.43 8.61 13.20
N ALA A 111 9.14 8.30 13.29
CA ALA A 111 8.15 8.66 12.30
C ALA A 111 6.78 8.84 12.93
N ASP A 112 6.28 10.07 12.87
CA ASP A 112 4.88 10.41 13.10
C ASP A 112 4.25 10.84 11.78
N VAL A 113 3.18 10.15 11.36
CA VAL A 113 2.49 10.43 10.09
C VAL A 113 1.86 11.81 10.03
N THR A 114 1.69 12.47 11.19
CA THR A 114 1.11 13.81 11.29
C THR A 114 2.12 14.93 11.06
N GLU A 115 3.43 14.64 11.00
CA GLU A 115 4.49 15.65 10.85
C GLU A 115 4.79 16.03 9.38
N GLY A 116 3.97 15.58 8.44
CA GLY A 116 4.04 15.96 7.03
C GLY A 116 4.96 15.08 6.18
N SER A 117 4.77 15.18 4.86
CA SER A 117 5.45 14.30 3.89
C SER A 117 6.96 14.52 3.78
N ALA A 118 7.50 15.69 4.15
CA ALA A 118 8.94 15.95 4.08
C ALA A 118 9.71 15.09 5.10
N LYS A 119 9.32 15.15 6.38
CA LYS A 119 9.95 14.33 7.42
C LYS A 119 9.71 12.84 7.21
N LEU A 120 8.52 12.45 6.74
CA LEU A 120 8.26 11.06 6.40
C LEU A 120 9.12 10.57 5.23
N ALA A 121 9.42 11.44 4.26
CA ALA A 121 10.34 11.07 3.17
C ALA A 121 11.73 10.79 3.74
N ASP A 122 12.23 11.62 4.66
CA ASP A 122 13.51 11.36 5.35
C ASP A 122 13.50 10.05 6.14
N ALA A 123 12.38 9.75 6.81
CA ALA A 123 12.21 8.50 7.55
C ALA A 123 12.16 7.26 6.65
N ILE A 124 11.48 7.34 5.49
CA ILE A 124 11.44 6.27 4.48
C ILE A 124 12.85 6.06 3.91
N GLY A 125 13.55 7.14 3.58
CA GLY A 125 14.88 7.11 2.95
C GLY A 125 14.88 6.57 1.52
N ASP A 126 16.03 6.60 0.86
CA ASP A 126 16.18 6.25 -0.56
C ASP A 126 16.36 4.73 -0.79
N ASP A 127 16.50 3.96 0.28
CA ASP A 127 16.79 2.53 0.30
C ASP A 127 15.58 1.67 0.69
N SER A 128 14.37 2.24 0.73
CA SER A 128 13.13 1.49 0.96
C SER A 128 12.50 1.06 -0.36
N ASP A 129 12.14 -0.21 -0.50
CA ASP A 129 11.48 -0.75 -1.69
C ASP A 129 9.95 -0.62 -1.64
N ALA A 130 9.38 -0.57 -0.44
CA ALA A 130 7.94 -0.46 -0.23
C ALA A 130 7.58 0.17 1.12
N VAL A 131 6.35 0.67 1.22
CA VAL A 131 5.75 1.16 2.46
C VAL A 131 4.51 0.35 2.82
N ILE A 132 4.41 -0.10 4.07
CA ILE A 132 3.19 -0.63 4.67
C ILE A 132 2.65 0.36 5.71
N CYS A 133 1.45 0.86 5.48
CA CYS A 133 0.72 1.72 6.41
C CYS A 133 -0.23 0.85 7.26
N ALA A 134 0.20 0.58 8.50
CA ALA A 134 -0.59 -0.10 9.52
C ALA A 134 -0.87 0.84 10.71
N THR A 135 -1.00 2.14 10.44
CA THR A 135 -1.28 3.15 11.44
C THR A 135 -2.71 3.03 11.97
N GLY A 136 -2.89 3.56 13.17
CA GLY A 136 -4.17 3.74 13.81
C GLY A 136 -3.99 4.74 14.94
N PHE A 137 -5.09 5.33 15.39
CA PHE A 137 -5.09 6.27 16.50
C PHE A 137 -5.48 5.55 17.80
N PRO A 138 -4.88 5.93 18.95
CA PRO A 138 -5.40 5.49 20.24
C PRO A 138 -6.80 6.08 20.46
N ARG A 139 -7.63 5.40 21.26
CA ARG A 139 -8.86 6.03 21.75
C ARG A 139 -8.47 7.27 22.56
N SER A 140 -8.90 8.44 22.08
CA SER A 140 -8.68 9.72 22.72
C SER A 140 -9.91 10.60 22.54
N TRP A 141 -9.97 11.69 23.29
CA TRP A 141 -11.00 12.73 23.15
C TRP A 141 -10.74 13.66 21.94
N ASP A 142 -9.67 13.44 21.18
CA ASP A 142 -9.42 14.17 19.93
C ASP A 142 -10.26 13.53 18.81
N LEU A 143 -11.46 14.09 18.61
CA LEU A 143 -12.38 13.66 17.55
C LEU A 143 -11.79 13.84 16.13
N LEU A 144 -10.73 14.64 15.96
CA LEU A 144 -10.03 14.81 14.70
C LEU A 144 -8.86 13.84 14.52
N ALA A 145 -8.53 13.02 15.53
CA ALA A 145 -7.46 12.04 15.44
C ALA A 145 -7.61 11.07 14.24
N PRO A 146 -8.81 10.56 13.90
CA PRO A 146 -8.98 9.72 12.70
C PRO A 146 -8.61 10.47 11.42
N TRP A 147 -9.01 11.74 11.31
CA TRP A 147 -8.68 12.57 10.14
C TRP A 147 -7.18 12.86 10.05
N LYS A 148 -6.55 13.21 11.17
CA LYS A 148 -5.10 13.49 11.22
C LYS A 148 -4.27 12.25 10.87
N VAL A 149 -4.66 11.08 11.37
CA VAL A 149 -3.85 9.85 11.24
C VAL A 149 -4.24 9.04 10.01
N ASP A 150 -5.51 8.64 9.87
CA ASP A 150 -5.94 7.73 8.81
C ASP A 150 -6.09 8.43 7.46
N ASN A 151 -6.46 9.71 7.43
CA ASN A 151 -6.53 10.49 6.19
C ASN A 151 -5.22 11.25 5.92
N PHE A 152 -4.98 12.37 6.60
CA PHE A 152 -3.83 13.22 6.33
C PHE A 152 -2.50 12.48 6.51
N GLY A 153 -2.39 11.60 7.51
CA GLY A 153 -1.20 10.78 7.70
C GLY A 153 -0.94 9.81 6.55
N THR A 154 -1.97 9.17 6.01
CA THR A 154 -1.85 8.31 4.82
C THR A 154 -1.47 9.12 3.59
N VAL A 155 -2.11 10.27 3.37
CA VAL A 155 -1.76 11.21 2.29
C VAL A 155 -0.29 11.63 2.39
N ASN A 156 0.18 11.98 3.58
CA ASN A 156 1.57 12.35 3.82
C ASN A 156 2.55 11.22 3.48
N LEU A 157 2.20 9.97 3.81
CA LEU A 157 3.02 8.80 3.47
C LEU A 157 3.09 8.57 1.95
N VAL A 158 1.96 8.67 1.25
CA VAL A 158 1.93 8.52 -0.22
C VAL A 158 2.77 9.61 -0.89
N GLU A 159 2.65 10.85 -0.43
CA GLU A 159 3.48 11.95 -0.93
C GLU A 159 4.96 11.80 -0.59
N ALA A 160 5.27 11.21 0.56
CA ALA A 160 6.64 10.87 0.92
C ALA A 160 7.22 9.76 0.03
N CYS A 161 6.42 8.74 -0.30
CA CYS A 161 6.79 7.70 -1.26
C CYS A 161 7.10 8.31 -2.63
N ARG A 162 6.23 9.21 -3.12
CA ARG A 162 6.42 9.95 -4.38
C ARG A 162 7.72 10.73 -4.41
N LYS A 163 8.09 11.40 -3.30
CA LYS A 163 9.37 12.13 -3.17
C LYS A 163 10.60 11.23 -3.21
N ARG A 164 10.48 10.00 -2.70
CA ARG A 164 11.58 9.01 -2.63
C ARG A 164 11.59 8.03 -3.81
N GLY A 165 10.61 8.12 -4.72
CA GLY A 165 10.48 7.17 -5.83
C GLY A 165 10.07 5.76 -5.39
N VAL A 166 9.49 5.61 -4.19
CA VAL A 166 8.96 4.32 -3.72
C VAL A 166 7.58 4.12 -4.34
N ASP A 167 7.44 3.12 -5.20
CA ASP A 167 6.19 2.90 -5.94
C ASP A 167 5.26 1.89 -5.25
N ARG A 168 5.77 1.02 -4.37
CA ARG A 168 4.94 -0.02 -3.73
C ARG A 168 4.36 0.44 -2.39
N PHE A 169 3.03 0.49 -2.28
CA PHE A 169 2.33 0.95 -1.07
C PHE A 169 1.21 0.00 -0.64
N ILE A 170 1.18 -0.39 0.64
CA ILE A 170 0.12 -1.25 1.19
C ILE A 170 -0.58 -0.52 2.33
N LEU A 171 -1.90 -0.39 2.25
CA LEU A 171 -2.72 0.24 3.29
C LEU A 171 -3.57 -0.81 4.02
N ILE A 172 -3.53 -0.78 5.36
CA ILE A 172 -4.50 -1.48 6.20
C ILE A 172 -5.68 -0.55 6.52
N SER A 173 -6.78 -0.75 5.81
CA SER A 173 -8.03 0.01 5.95
C SER A 173 -9.06 -0.76 6.80
N SER A 174 -10.32 -0.81 6.38
CA SER A 174 -11.42 -1.52 7.04
C SER A 174 -12.50 -1.88 6.02
N ILE A 175 -13.24 -2.97 6.25
CA ILE A 175 -14.56 -3.11 5.60
C ILE A 175 -15.49 -1.97 6.06
N LEU A 176 -16.62 -1.80 5.37
CA LEU A 176 -17.63 -0.76 5.66
C LEU A 176 -17.15 0.68 5.48
N VAL A 177 -15.95 0.93 4.94
CA VAL A 177 -15.51 2.30 4.58
C VAL A 177 -16.47 2.97 3.61
N ASN A 178 -17.06 2.20 2.69
CA ASN A 178 -18.13 2.64 1.80
C ASN A 178 -19.54 2.24 2.29
N GLY A 179 -19.69 1.98 3.59
CA GLY A 179 -20.92 1.43 4.17
C GLY A 179 -22.18 2.27 3.90
N ALA A 180 -22.05 3.59 3.83
CA ALA A 180 -23.16 4.47 3.45
C ALA A 180 -23.71 4.16 2.04
N ALA A 181 -22.83 4.01 1.05
CA ALA A 181 -23.23 3.67 -0.32
C ALA A 181 -23.77 2.23 -0.42
N MET A 182 -23.32 1.34 0.47
CA MET A 182 -23.80 -0.05 0.59
C MET A 182 -25.13 -0.18 1.37
N GLY A 183 -25.76 0.93 1.81
CA GLY A 183 -26.98 0.88 2.61
C GLY A 183 -26.77 0.38 4.06
N GLN A 184 -25.53 0.36 4.55
CA GLN A 184 -25.14 -0.15 5.87
C GLN A 184 -25.16 0.94 6.96
N LEU A 185 -25.90 2.04 6.78
CA LEU A 185 -25.96 3.13 7.76
C LEU A 185 -26.49 2.68 9.14
N LEU A 186 -27.37 1.67 9.16
CA LEU A 186 -27.94 1.09 10.39
C LEU A 186 -27.13 -0.10 10.92
N ASN A 187 -26.03 -0.49 10.27
CA ASN A 187 -25.19 -1.58 10.73
C ASN A 187 -24.50 -1.19 12.05
N PRO A 188 -24.62 -1.98 13.13
CA PRO A 188 -24.01 -1.65 14.42
C PRO A 188 -22.51 -1.40 14.34
N ALA A 189 -21.78 -2.18 13.51
CA ALA A 189 -20.35 -1.97 13.33
C ALA A 189 -20.05 -0.64 12.63
N TYR A 190 -20.83 -0.27 11.61
CA TYR A 190 -20.68 1.02 10.92
C TYR A 190 -20.90 2.19 11.89
N ILE A 191 -21.96 2.12 12.71
CA ILE A 191 -22.29 3.13 13.71
C ILE A 191 -21.17 3.24 14.75
N ILE A 192 -20.75 2.13 15.35
CA ILE A 192 -19.72 2.10 16.40
C ILE A 192 -18.38 2.64 15.89
N LEU A 193 -17.99 2.27 14.66
CA LEU A 193 -16.73 2.74 14.08
C LEU A 193 -16.79 4.25 13.81
N ASN A 194 -17.90 4.77 13.28
CA ASN A 194 -18.03 6.20 12.99
C ASN A 194 -18.37 7.07 14.21
N ALA A 195 -18.82 6.49 15.32
CA ALA A 195 -19.18 7.21 16.55
C ALA A 195 -18.00 8.03 17.13
N LEU A 196 -16.76 7.65 16.83
CA LEU A 196 -15.55 8.35 17.28
C LEU A 196 -14.80 8.99 16.12
N GLY A 197 -15.36 10.08 15.59
CA GLY A 197 -14.66 10.97 14.64
C GLY A 197 -14.72 10.54 13.17
N LEU A 198 -15.76 9.79 12.77
CA LEU A 198 -16.01 9.43 11.36
C LEU A 198 -14.83 8.71 10.68
N VAL A 199 -14.19 7.78 11.40
CA VAL A 199 -12.99 7.06 10.93
C VAL A 199 -13.17 6.39 9.57
N LEU A 200 -14.35 5.82 9.29
CA LEU A 200 -14.60 5.12 8.02
C LEU A 200 -14.61 6.11 6.85
N ILE A 201 -15.12 7.32 7.07
CA ILE A 201 -15.09 8.41 6.09
C ILE A 201 -13.65 8.88 5.87
N ALA A 202 -12.87 9.07 6.95
CA ALA A 202 -11.46 9.45 6.85
C ALA A 202 -10.65 8.42 6.05
N LYS A 203 -10.84 7.11 6.34
CA LYS A 203 -10.21 6.02 5.60
C LYS A 203 -10.64 5.98 4.13
N LEU A 204 -11.94 6.13 3.84
CA LEU A 204 -12.44 6.15 2.46
C LEU A 204 -11.80 7.29 1.65
N GLN A 205 -11.65 8.48 2.25
CA GLN A 205 -11.00 9.60 1.58
C GLN A 205 -9.51 9.36 1.33
N ALA A 206 -8.81 8.70 2.26
CA ALA A 206 -7.43 8.27 2.08
C ALA A 206 -7.29 7.27 0.93
N GLU A 207 -8.19 6.29 0.84
CA GLU A 207 -8.23 5.32 -0.25
C GLU A 207 -8.46 5.99 -1.60
N GLN A 208 -9.38 6.95 -1.69
CA GLN A 208 -9.62 7.72 -2.91
C GLN A 208 -8.39 8.52 -3.33
N TYR A 209 -7.64 9.06 -2.37
CA TYR A 209 -6.38 9.75 -2.65
C TYR A 209 -5.32 8.80 -3.21
N ILE A 210 -5.13 7.63 -2.58
CA ILE A 210 -4.20 6.59 -3.06
C ILE A 210 -4.55 6.16 -4.49
N ARG A 211 -5.84 5.95 -4.80
CA ARG A 211 -6.26 5.57 -6.15
C ARG A 211 -5.90 6.63 -7.19
N LYS A 212 -6.05 7.90 -6.83
CA LYS A 212 -5.75 9.04 -7.72
C LYS A 212 -4.25 9.32 -7.84
N SER A 213 -3.43 8.90 -6.88
CA SER A 213 -1.99 9.17 -6.91
C SER A 213 -1.23 8.33 -7.93
N GLY A 214 -1.80 7.21 -8.38
CA GLY A 214 -1.17 6.30 -9.35
C GLY A 214 -0.08 5.40 -8.77
N ILE A 215 0.20 5.49 -7.45
CA ILE A 215 1.14 4.62 -6.76
C ILE A 215 0.70 3.17 -6.85
N ASN A 216 1.62 2.22 -7.02
CA ASN A 216 1.29 0.79 -7.01
C ASN A 216 0.80 0.33 -5.62
N TYR A 217 -0.51 0.48 -5.41
CA TYR A 217 -1.15 0.25 -4.13
C TYR A 217 -1.75 -1.16 -3.98
N THR A 218 -1.87 -1.62 -2.74
CA THR A 218 -2.86 -2.63 -2.35
C THR A 218 -3.56 -2.14 -1.09
N ILE A 219 -4.88 -2.00 -1.15
CA ILE A 219 -5.70 -1.61 0.01
C ILE A 219 -6.34 -2.88 0.56
N ILE A 220 -6.01 -3.20 1.80
CA ILE A 220 -6.55 -4.35 2.52
C ILE A 220 -7.61 -3.82 3.49
N ARG A 221 -8.86 -4.25 3.30
CA ARG A 221 -10.02 -3.89 4.12
C ARG A 221 -10.41 -5.09 4.99
N PRO A 222 -9.80 -5.27 6.18
CA PRO A 222 -10.16 -6.37 7.07
C PRO A 222 -11.52 -6.16 7.74
N GLY A 223 -12.17 -7.28 8.07
CA GLY A 223 -13.28 -7.32 9.02
C GLY A 223 -12.86 -7.02 10.46
N GLY A 224 -13.73 -7.40 11.41
CA GLY A 224 -13.47 -7.22 12.84
C GLY A 224 -12.14 -7.84 13.28
N LEU A 225 -11.19 -7.00 13.70
CA LEU A 225 -9.82 -7.43 14.02
C LEU A 225 -9.74 -8.11 15.40
N ARG A 226 -9.31 -9.36 15.42
CA ARG A 226 -9.11 -10.13 16.66
C ARG A 226 -7.62 -10.37 16.98
N ASN A 227 -7.32 -10.67 18.23
CA ASN A 227 -5.96 -10.91 18.72
C ASN A 227 -5.65 -12.39 18.96
N ASP A 228 -6.67 -13.25 18.93
CA ASP A 228 -6.52 -14.70 18.95
C ASP A 228 -5.71 -15.21 17.74
N PRO A 229 -5.09 -16.39 17.88
CA PRO A 229 -4.46 -17.09 16.76
C PRO A 229 -5.44 -17.26 15.58
N PRO A 230 -4.93 -17.33 14.34
CA PRO A 230 -5.75 -17.59 13.16
C PRO A 230 -6.71 -18.77 13.34
N SER A 231 -7.99 -18.57 13.06
CA SER A 231 -8.99 -19.64 12.99
C SER A 231 -9.78 -19.53 11.69
N GLY A 232 -9.95 -20.66 11.00
CA GLY A 232 -10.53 -20.70 9.66
C GLY A 232 -9.58 -20.18 8.56
N ASN A 233 -10.07 -20.25 7.32
CA ASN A 233 -9.33 -19.82 6.13
C ASN A 233 -9.72 -18.38 5.74
N ILE A 234 -8.78 -17.68 5.10
CA ILE A 234 -9.00 -16.33 4.60
C ILE A 234 -9.98 -16.39 3.43
N VAL A 235 -11.08 -15.65 3.55
CA VAL A 235 -11.97 -15.30 2.45
C VAL A 235 -11.58 -13.91 2.01
N MET A 236 -11.28 -13.77 0.72
CA MET A 236 -10.93 -12.51 0.08
C MET A 236 -11.96 -12.19 -0.99
N GLU A 237 -12.62 -11.04 -0.85
CA GLU A 237 -13.66 -10.58 -1.76
C GLU A 237 -13.30 -9.22 -2.38
N PRO A 238 -13.91 -8.86 -3.52
CA PRO A 238 -13.79 -7.53 -4.10
C PRO A 238 -14.35 -6.46 -3.17
N GLU A 239 -13.97 -5.21 -3.42
CA GLU A 239 -14.48 -4.07 -2.64
C GLU A 239 -16.02 -3.98 -2.62
N ASP A 240 -16.53 -3.56 -1.47
CA ASP A 240 -17.94 -3.33 -1.17
C ASP A 240 -18.81 -4.60 -1.27
N THR A 241 -18.25 -5.74 -0.85
CA THR A 241 -18.94 -7.05 -0.87
C THR A 241 -19.21 -7.56 0.55
N LEU A 242 -18.26 -7.38 1.47
CA LEU A 242 -18.34 -7.84 2.84
C LEU A 242 -18.82 -6.71 3.77
N TYR A 243 -19.86 -6.99 4.56
CA TYR A 243 -20.40 -6.08 5.57
C TYR A 243 -20.27 -6.61 7.00
N GLU A 244 -19.76 -7.83 7.17
CA GLU A 244 -19.56 -8.49 8.46
C GLU A 244 -18.41 -9.51 8.39
N GLY A 245 -18.08 -10.08 9.55
CA GLY A 245 -17.04 -11.06 9.71
C GLY A 245 -15.85 -10.54 10.52
N SER A 246 -14.97 -11.45 10.90
CA SER A 246 -13.80 -11.16 11.73
C SER A 246 -12.57 -11.87 11.22
N ILE A 247 -11.39 -11.38 11.57
CA ILE A 247 -10.12 -11.93 11.13
C ILE A 247 -9.04 -11.71 12.17
N SER A 248 -8.12 -12.67 12.32
CA SER A 248 -6.97 -12.50 13.19
C SER A 248 -6.02 -11.45 12.61
N ARG A 249 -5.46 -10.59 13.46
CA ARG A 249 -4.40 -9.64 13.04
C ARG A 249 -3.18 -10.36 12.46
N ASP A 250 -2.94 -11.62 12.79
CA ASP A 250 -1.86 -12.42 12.21
C ASP A 250 -2.15 -12.77 10.73
N GLN A 251 -3.42 -13.05 10.38
CA GLN A 251 -3.83 -13.24 8.98
C GLN A 251 -3.81 -11.92 8.20
N VAL A 252 -4.19 -10.80 8.82
CA VAL A 252 -4.06 -9.48 8.17
C VAL A 252 -2.60 -9.16 7.87
N ALA A 253 -1.71 -9.41 8.83
CA ALA A 253 -0.28 -9.26 8.62
C ALA A 253 0.24 -10.17 7.50
N GLN A 254 -0.26 -11.41 7.42
CA GLN A 254 0.08 -12.34 6.35
C GLN A 254 -0.33 -11.81 4.98
N VAL A 255 -1.58 -11.37 4.82
CA VAL A 255 -2.05 -10.78 3.55
C VAL A 255 -1.21 -9.57 3.16
N ALA A 256 -0.82 -8.72 4.11
CA ALA A 256 0.03 -7.56 3.85
C ALA A 256 1.44 -7.94 3.37
N VAL A 257 2.06 -8.96 3.97
CA VAL A 257 3.37 -9.44 3.52
C VAL A 257 3.28 -10.13 2.16
N GLU A 258 2.24 -10.93 1.93
CA GLU A 258 2.04 -11.64 0.65
C GLU A 258 1.71 -10.67 -0.49
N ALA A 259 1.03 -9.55 -0.21
CA ALA A 259 0.84 -8.50 -1.21
C ALA A 259 2.17 -7.93 -1.73
N LEU A 260 3.27 -7.94 -0.96
CA LEU A 260 4.58 -7.53 -1.48
C LEU A 260 5.17 -8.53 -2.49
N LEU A 261 4.74 -9.79 -2.43
CA LEU A 261 5.31 -10.90 -3.18
C LEU A 261 4.49 -11.24 -4.43
N HIS A 262 3.20 -10.91 -4.43
CA HIS A 262 2.26 -11.26 -5.49
C HIS A 262 1.89 -10.04 -6.35
N PRO A 263 2.33 -9.98 -7.63
CA PRO A 263 1.95 -8.93 -8.57
C PRO A 263 0.44 -8.83 -8.81
N GLU A 264 -0.30 -9.93 -8.60
CA GLU A 264 -1.75 -9.96 -8.68
C GLU A 264 -2.41 -9.04 -7.64
N SER A 265 -1.69 -8.58 -6.61
CA SER A 265 -2.21 -7.64 -5.63
C SER A 265 -2.12 -6.17 -6.06
N ASN A 266 -1.39 -5.87 -7.14
CA ASN A 266 -1.14 -4.50 -7.61
C ASN A 266 -2.45 -3.80 -8.02
N TYR A 267 -2.60 -2.56 -7.58
CA TYR A 267 -3.78 -1.71 -7.80
C TYR A 267 -5.11 -2.35 -7.38
N LYS A 268 -5.08 -3.20 -6.34
CA LYS A 268 -6.29 -3.88 -5.83
C LYS A 268 -6.76 -3.36 -4.49
N VAL A 269 -8.08 -3.43 -4.32
CA VAL A 269 -8.74 -3.31 -3.04
C VAL A 269 -9.39 -4.64 -2.72
N VAL A 270 -9.02 -5.20 -1.57
CA VAL A 270 -9.43 -6.53 -1.15
C VAL A 270 -10.07 -6.48 0.23
N GLU A 271 -11.25 -7.08 0.37
CA GLU A 271 -11.93 -7.24 1.65
C GLU A 271 -11.62 -8.63 2.21
N ILE A 272 -11.20 -8.70 3.48
CA ILE A 272 -10.75 -9.97 4.07
C ILE A 272 -11.43 -10.27 5.40
N VAL A 273 -11.91 -11.51 5.51
CA VAL A 273 -12.43 -12.12 6.75
C VAL A 273 -11.92 -13.55 6.88
N ALA A 274 -12.04 -14.15 8.05
CA ALA A 274 -11.78 -15.57 8.24
C ALA A 274 -13.09 -16.34 8.45
N ARG A 275 -13.21 -17.51 7.80
CA ARG A 275 -14.36 -18.42 7.98
C ARG A 275 -13.85 -19.85 8.19
N ALA A 276 -14.42 -20.57 9.15
CA ALA A 276 -14.03 -21.94 9.45
C ALA A 276 -14.22 -22.88 8.24
N GLU A 277 -15.37 -22.76 7.57
CA GLU A 277 -15.76 -23.62 6.46
C GLU A 277 -15.22 -23.18 5.08
N ALA A 278 -14.45 -22.08 5.02
CA ALA A 278 -13.90 -21.64 3.75
C ALA A 278 -12.81 -22.61 3.26
N ALA A 279 -12.77 -22.89 1.96
CA ALA A 279 -11.69 -23.67 1.37
C ALA A 279 -10.35 -22.91 1.50
N LYS A 280 -9.27 -23.66 1.74
CA LYS A 280 -7.92 -23.09 1.73
C LYS A 280 -7.52 -22.79 0.27
N ARG A 281 -7.12 -21.55 0.01
CA ARG A 281 -6.67 -21.07 -1.30
C ARG A 281 -5.26 -20.48 -1.17
N THR A 282 -4.49 -20.51 -2.25
CA THR A 282 -3.18 -19.83 -2.28
C THR A 282 -3.37 -18.31 -2.38
N PHE A 283 -2.35 -17.52 -2.04
CA PHE A 283 -2.44 -16.05 -2.18
C PHE A 283 -2.53 -15.62 -3.64
N GLU A 284 -1.88 -16.35 -4.56
CA GLU A 284 -2.02 -16.16 -6.01
C GLU A 284 -3.48 -16.34 -6.45
N GLU A 285 -4.16 -17.41 -6.00
CA GLU A 285 -5.58 -17.63 -6.30
C GLU A 285 -6.47 -16.55 -5.66
N LEU A 286 -6.22 -16.20 -4.40
CA LEU A 286 -6.99 -15.20 -3.67
C LEU A 286 -6.91 -13.84 -4.39
N PHE A 287 -5.70 -13.29 -4.55
CA PHE A 287 -5.51 -12.02 -5.25
C PHE A 287 -5.96 -12.11 -6.71
N GLY A 288 -5.61 -13.18 -7.41
CA GLY A 288 -5.95 -13.41 -8.82
C GLY A 288 -7.46 -13.44 -9.10
N SER A 289 -8.27 -13.91 -8.14
CA SER A 289 -9.73 -13.90 -8.27
C SER A 289 -10.38 -12.52 -8.15
N ILE A 290 -9.67 -11.53 -7.61
CA ILE A 290 -10.19 -10.17 -7.47
C ILE A 290 -10.00 -9.39 -8.76
N LYS A 291 -11.12 -9.00 -9.38
CA LYS A 291 -11.12 -8.09 -10.54
C LYS A 291 -11.05 -6.64 -10.06
N GLN A 292 -10.18 -5.87 -10.70
CA GLN A 292 -10.10 -4.43 -10.49
C GLN A 292 -11.37 -3.77 -11.08
N ARG A 293 -12.01 -2.90 -10.31
CA ARG A 293 -13.14 -2.06 -10.77
C ARG A 293 -12.65 -0.76 -11.37
#